data_AF-A0A7Y2YE56-F1
#
_entry.id   AF-A0A7Y2YE56-F1
#
_cell.length_a   1.000
_cell.length_b   1.000
_cell.length_c   1.000
_cell.angle_alpha   90.00
_cell.angle_beta   90.00
_cell.angle_gamma   90.00
#
_symmetry.space_group_name_H-M   'P 1'
#
loop_
_entity.id
_entity.type
_entity.pdbx_description
1 polymer ?
#
loop_
_entity_poly.entity_id
_entity_poly.type
_entity_poly.pdbx_seq_one_letter_code
_entity_poly.pdbx_strand_id
1 'polypeptide(L)' 'VGLVLLAGVLAQVGLPEEGIALILGVDRLLDMTRTAVNITGDATVTTIVARSEGQLDLDVFNDPQAGTLYSAARSSP' A
#
# COMPACT_ATOMS: atom_id res chain seq x y z
N VAL A 1 8.10 -7.25 9.30
CA VAL A 1 7.53 -8.62 9.34
C VAL A 1 7.59 -9.30 7.97
N GLY A 2 7.18 -8.63 6.87
CA GLY A 2 7.23 -9.22 5.52
C GLY A 2 8.61 -9.67 5.05
N LEU A 3 9.67 -8.90 5.36
CA LEU A 3 11.03 -9.25 4.95
C LEU A 3 11.66 -10.39 5.77
N VAL A 4 11.20 -10.60 7.02
CA VAL A 4 11.61 -11.74 7.85
C VAL A 4 11.07 -13.05 7.29
N LEU A 5 9.82 -13.03 6.82
CA LEU A 5 9.22 -14.17 6.11
C LEU A 5 9.95 -14.44 4.78
N LEU A 6 10.28 -13.37 4.03
CA LEU A 6 11.07 -13.49 2.81
C LEU A 6 12.45 -14.09 3.06
N ALA A 7 13.17 -13.65 4.10
CA ALA A 7 14.46 -14.21 4.49
C ALA A 7 14.36 -15.73 4.78
N GLY A 8 13.30 -16.15 5.48
CA GLY A 8 13.03 -17.56 5.73
C GLY A 8 12.80 -18.38 4.45
N VAL A 9 12.07 -17.83 3.47
CA VAL A 9 11.86 -18.47 2.16
C VAL A 9 13.15 -18.51 1.35
N LEU A 10 13.96 -17.44 1.35
CA LEU A 10 15.23 -17.39 0.63
C LEU A 10 16.23 -18.42 1.17
N ALA A 11 16.27 -18.62 2.49
CA ALA A 11 17.06 -19.68 3.10
C ALA A 11 16.59 -21.09 2.68
N GLN A 12 15.28 -21.30 2.53
CA GLN A 12 14.71 -22.59 2.08
C GLN A 12 15.06 -22.93 0.63
N VAL A 13 15.26 -21.92 -0.24
CA VAL A 13 15.69 -22.12 -1.63
C VAL A 13 17.22 -22.15 -1.81
N GLY A 14 17.97 -22.15 -0.70
CA GLY A 14 19.42 -22.32 -0.69
C GLY A 14 20.23 -21.05 -0.99
N LEU A 15 19.65 -19.86 -0.79
CA LEU A 15 20.44 -18.62 -0.91
C LEU A 15 21.48 -18.50 0.22
N PRO A 16 22.68 -17.95 -0.06
CA PRO A 16 23.68 -17.63 0.95
C PRO A 16 23.18 -16.54 1.92
N GLU A 17 23.64 -16.61 3.17
CA GLU A 17 23.25 -15.65 4.22
C GLU A 17 23.67 -14.21 3.90
N GLU A 18 24.76 -14.03 3.15
CA GLU A 18 25.28 -12.74 2.74
C GLU A 18 24.31 -12.03 1.77
N GLY A 19 23.60 -12.78 0.92
CA GLY A 19 22.58 -12.25 0.03
C GLY A 19 21.34 -11.77 0.77
N ILE A 20 20.98 -12.45 1.87
CA ILE A 20 19.86 -12.08 2.74
C ILE A 20 20.20 -10.81 3.53
N ALA A 21 21.44 -10.68 4.01
CA ALA A 21 21.92 -9.50 4.74
C ALA A 21 21.87 -8.21 3.89
N LEU A 22 22.19 -8.30 2.59
CA LEU A 22 22.06 -7.18 1.66
C LEU A 22 20.60 -6.68 1.53
N ILE A 23 19.64 -7.61 1.47
CA ILE A 23 18.21 -7.28 1.36
C ILE A 23 17.69 -6.66 2.67
N LEU A 24 18.17 -7.11 3.83
CA LEU A 24 17.88 -6.48 5.12
C LEU A 24 18.36 -5.02 5.18
N GLY A 25 19.46 -4.69 4.49
CA GLY A 25 19.95 -3.31 4.38
C GLY A 25 18.98 -2.34 3.71
N VAL A 26 18.11 -2.83 2.83
CA VAL A 26 17.09 -2.02 2.12
C VAL A 26 15.67 -2.22 2.65
N ASP A 27 15.50 -2.96 3.76
CA ASP A 27 14.19 -3.35 4.33
C ASP A 27 13.23 -2.17 4.44
N ARG A 28 13.70 -1.02 4.94
CA ARG A 28 12.87 0.17 5.13
C ARG A 28 12.26 0.69 3.83
N LEU A 29 13.02 0.70 2.74
CA LEU A 29 12.51 1.13 1.44
C LEU A 29 11.50 0.12 0.89
N LEU A 30 11.83 -1.17 0.97
CA LEU A 30 10.97 -2.26 0.52
C LEU A 30 9.66 -2.35 1.32
N ASP A 31 9.69 -2.05 2.62
CA ASP A 31 8.52 -2.06 3.48
C ASP A 31 7.55 -0.91 3.15
N MET A 32 8.10 0.28 2.90
CA MET A 32 7.31 1.43 2.49
C MET A 32 6.68 1.24 1.11
N THR A 33 7.45 0.74 0.12
CA THR A 33 6.91 0.48 -1.21
C THR A 33 5.83 -0.60 -1.17
N ARG A 34 6.05 -1.69 -0.42
CA ARG A 34 5.05 -2.75 -0.20
C ARG A 34 3.76 -2.19 0.42
N THR A 35 3.89 -1.33 1.43
CA THR A 35 2.73 -0.72 2.09
C THR A 35 1.94 0.17 1.13
N ALA A 36 2.63 0.99 0.34
CA ALA A 36 1.99 1.86 -0.64
C ALA A 36 1.21 1.04 -1.68
N VAL A 37 1.82 0.03 -2.29
CA VAL A 37 1.14 -0.78 -3.33
C VAL A 37 -0.01 -1.60 -2.76
N ASN A 38 0.10 -2.12 -1.53
CA ASN A 38 -0.98 -2.87 -0.90
C ASN A 38 -2.22 -1.98 -0.69
N ILE A 39 -2.04 -0.79 -0.10
CA ILE A 39 -3.17 0.13 0.14
C ILE A 39 -3.75 0.67 -1.17
N THR A 40 -2.91 0.97 -2.17
CA THR A 40 -3.40 1.37 -3.51
C THR A 40 -4.19 0.25 -4.17
N GLY A 41 -3.74 -1.00 -4.06
CA GLY A 41 -4.45 -2.18 -4.56
C GLY A 41 -5.83 -2.34 -3.93
N ASP A 42 -5.90 -2.26 -2.60
CA ASP A 42 -7.15 -2.35 -1.85
C ASP A 42 -8.13 -1.24 -2.28
N ALA A 43 -7.66 0.00 -2.38
CA ALA A 43 -8.48 1.13 -2.84
C ALA A 43 -8.98 0.95 -4.28
N THR A 44 -8.12 0.44 -5.16
CA THR A 44 -8.45 0.18 -6.57
C THR A 44 -9.52 -0.89 -6.68
N VAL A 45 -9.32 -2.05 -6.04
CA VAL A 45 -10.29 -3.16 -6.06
C VAL A 45 -11.61 -2.73 -5.41
N THR A 46 -11.56 -2.01 -4.29
CA THR A 46 -12.76 -1.49 -3.64
C THR A 46 -13.57 -0.61 -4.58
N THR A 47 -12.91 0.30 -5.31
CA THR A 47 -13.58 1.18 -6.27
C THR A 47 -14.19 0.39 -7.43
N ILE A 48 -13.47 -0.60 -7.96
CA ILE A 48 -13.95 -1.46 -9.05
C ILE A 48 -15.19 -2.24 -8.61
N VAL A 49 -15.13 -2.89 -7.44
CA VAL A 49 -16.25 -3.68 -6.89
C VAL A 49 -17.43 -2.79 -6.53
N ALA A 50 -17.21 -1.66 -5.85
CA ALA A 50 -18.28 -0.73 -5.54
C ALA A 50 -18.99 -0.24 -6.82
N ARG A 51 -18.24 0.01 -7.90
CA ARG A 51 -18.83 0.37 -9.19
C ARG A 51 -19.63 -0.78 -9.81
N SER A 52 -19.13 -2.01 -9.77
CA SER A 52 -19.85 -3.15 -10.34
C SER A 52 -21.14 -3.47 -9.59
N GLU A 53 -21.15 -3.26 -8.28
CA GLU A 53 -22.33 -3.47 -7.41
C GLU A 53 -23.28 -2.26 -7.39
N GLY A 54 -22.99 -1.18 -8.13
CA GLY A 54 -23.80 0.04 -8.12
C GLY A 54 -23.76 0.82 -6.80
N GLN A 55 -22.73 0.59 -5.98
CA GLN A 55 -22.52 1.19 -4.66
C GLN A 55 -21.49 2.34 -4.67
N LEU A 56 -20.91 2.66 -5.83
CA LEU A 56 -19.99 3.79 -5.97
C LEU A 56 -20.77 5.07 -6.30
N ASP A 57 -20.75 6.04 -5.39
CA ASP A 57 -21.23 7.39 -5.63
C ASP A 57 -20.25 8.13 -6.57
N LEU A 58 -20.66 8.30 -7.83
CA LEU A 58 -19.83 8.92 -8.86
C LEU A 58 -19.79 10.45 -8.75
N ASP A 59 -20.78 11.08 -8.13
CA ASP A 59 -20.78 12.53 -7.93
C ASP A 59 -19.75 12.89 -6.86
N VAL A 60 -19.69 12.11 -5.78
CA VAL A 60 -18.64 12.25 -4.74
C VAL A 60 -17.26 11.84 -5.28
N PHE A 61 -17.17 10.74 -6.02
CA PHE A 61 -15.88 10.24 -6.52
C PHE A 61 -15.24 11.20 -7.55
N ASN A 62 -16.03 11.85 -8.39
CA ASN A 62 -15.55 12.77 -9.43
C ASN A 62 -15.57 14.24 -9.00
N ASP A 63 -15.91 14.55 -7.75
CA ASP A 63 -15.93 15.92 -7.23
C ASP A 63 -14.52 16.56 -7.35
N PRO A 64 -14.34 17.63 -8.15
CA PRO A 64 -13.07 18.33 -8.25
C PRO A 64 -12.60 18.96 -6.93
N GLN A 65 -13.52 19.16 -5.98
CA GLN A 65 -13.25 19.66 -4.64
C GLN A 65 -13.08 18.53 -3.60
N ALA A 66 -13.05 17.26 -4.01
CA ALA A 66 -12.83 16.13 -3.11
C ALA A 66 -11.55 16.34 -2.27
N GLY A 67 -11.68 16.17 -0.94
CA GLY A 67 -10.56 16.32 0.00
C GLY A 67 -10.23 17.76 0.44
N THR A 68 -10.78 18.79 -0.21
CA THR A 68 -10.54 20.20 0.17
C THR A 68 -11.15 20.55 1.53
N LEU A 69 -12.34 20.03 1.84
CA LEU A 69 -13.01 20.21 3.14
C LEU A 69 -12.22 19.58 4.30
N TYR A 70 -11.59 18.43 4.06
CA TYR A 70 -10.75 17.75 5.05
C TYR A 70 -9.46 18.54 5.35
N SER A 71 -8.86 19.13 4.31
CA SER A 71 -7.69 20.01 4.45
C SER A 71 -8.02 21.29 5.20
N ALA A 72 -9.17 21.90 4.93
CA ALA A 72 -9.64 23.11 5.63
C ALA A 72 -9.91 22.82 7.12
N ALA A 73 -10.58 21.70 7.43
CA ALA A 73 -10.90 21.30 8.80
C ALA A 73 -9.66 20.96 9.66
N ARG A 74 -8.56 20.49 9.07
CA ARG A 74 -7.28 20.23 9.77
C ARG A 74 -6.38 21.46 9.93
N SER A 75 -6.69 22.56 9.26
CA SER A 75 -5.89 23.80 9.28
C SER A 75 -6.35 24.83 10.31
N SER A 76 -7.48 24.57 10.99
CA SER A 76 -7.90 25.36 12.15
C SER A 76 -7.25 24.77 13.42
N PRO A 77 -6.57 25.58 14.24
CA PRO A 77 -5.87 25.13 15.45
C PRO A 77 -6.82 24.58 16.53
#